data_AF-A0A397D7B3-F1
#
_entry.id   AF-A0A397D7B3-F1
#
_cell.length_a   1.000
_cell.length_b   1.000
_cell.length_c   1.000
_cell.angle_alpha   90.00
_cell.angle_beta   90.00
_cell.angle_gamma   90.00
#
_symmetry.space_group_name_H-M   'P 1'
#
loop_
_entity.id
_entity.type
_entity.pdbx_description
1 polymer ?
#
loop_
_entity_poly.entity_id
_entity_poly.type
_entity_poly.pdbx_seq_one_letter_code
_entity_poly.pdbx_strand_id
1 'polypeptide(L)'
;MSSGQKVGAAVFSSIVVGTASMGVWQTNRYFWKLDVIEQRKKRLDEPVVTLPSDVTAATVADDLEFRPLKLDGIFVPGSTFYLYPRSPPIDMQDTKGGRVSSGGYIYQLFQRQNGTSVMVNRGWLPKADMEAHRDAAPSPASSKVETIVGLLVQGEEEKTFSPPNEPEKRHFFWLNQPQLAHAMGATEYVPVLVDQVAPDDDTERPAGEPCRKAKQNYLEFYMTPWKHATYAGIWFTLAILGTGMVVTRFRPAVTRRVKPVHR
;
A
#
# COMPACT_ATOMS: atom_id res chain seq x y z
N MET A 1 26.07 -24.36 -40.05
CA MET A 1 26.37 -23.76 -38.73
C MET A 1 27.21 -24.74 -37.93
N SER A 2 28.28 -24.28 -37.28
CA SER A 2 29.09 -25.09 -36.36
C SER A 2 28.31 -25.44 -35.09
N SER A 3 28.76 -26.44 -34.33
CA SER A 3 28.15 -26.81 -33.04
C SER A 3 28.10 -25.61 -32.07
N GLY A 4 29.19 -24.85 -31.96
CA GLY A 4 29.24 -23.63 -31.16
C GLY A 4 28.26 -22.53 -31.61
N GLN A 5 28.00 -22.38 -32.91
CA GLN A 5 26.99 -21.45 -33.42
C GLN A 5 25.56 -21.87 -33.06
N LYS A 6 25.26 -23.17 -33.03
CA LYS A 6 23.95 -23.69 -32.62
C LYS A 6 23.71 -23.48 -31.12
N VAL A 7 24.71 -23.77 -30.30
CA VAL A 7 24.66 -23.51 -28.85
C VAL A 7 24.48 -22.02 -28.57
N GLY A 8 25.26 -21.17 -29.24
CA GLY A 8 25.11 -19.71 -29.13
C GLY A 8 23.70 -19.25 -29.51
N ALA A 9 23.18 -19.67 -30.66
CA ALA A 9 21.82 -19.32 -31.08
C ALA A 9 20.76 -19.75 -30.06
N ALA A 10 20.89 -20.94 -29.47
CA ALA A 10 19.96 -21.43 -28.45
C ALA A 10 19.98 -20.56 -27.18
N VAL A 11 21.17 -20.20 -26.68
CA VAL A 11 21.32 -19.34 -25.48
C VAL A 11 20.75 -17.95 -25.71
N PHE A 12 21.08 -17.30 -26.84
CA PHE A 12 20.53 -15.96 -27.10
C PHE A 12 19.02 -16.00 -27.36
N SER A 13 18.51 -17.07 -27.98
CA SER A 13 17.07 -17.24 -28.17
C SER A 13 16.33 -17.44 -26.84
N SER A 14 16.91 -18.16 -25.87
CA SER A 14 16.27 -18.31 -24.55
C SER A 14 16.21 -16.98 -23.80
N ILE A 15 17.21 -16.11 -23.93
CA ILE A 15 17.19 -14.75 -23.38
C ILE A 15 16.07 -13.93 -24.04
N VAL A 16 15.89 -14.02 -25.35
CA VAL A 16 14.78 -13.38 -26.08
C VAL A 16 13.43 -13.86 -25.55
N VAL A 17 13.25 -15.17 -25.39
CA VAL A 17 12.00 -15.74 -24.85
C VAL A 17 11.76 -15.25 -23.42
N GLY A 18 12.78 -15.22 -22.57
CA GLY A 18 12.69 -14.73 -21.20
C GLY A 18 12.30 -13.25 -21.12
N THR A 19 12.96 -12.39 -21.91
CA THR A 19 12.66 -10.95 -21.97
C THR A 19 11.26 -10.68 -22.54
N ALA A 20 10.84 -11.39 -23.59
CA ALA A 20 9.46 -11.30 -24.11
C ALA A 20 8.42 -11.73 -23.06
N SER A 21 8.69 -12.82 -22.34
CA SER A 21 7.82 -13.31 -21.26
C SER A 21 7.69 -12.30 -20.13
N MET A 22 8.78 -11.62 -19.75
CA MET A 22 8.73 -10.52 -18.78
C MET A 22 7.91 -9.33 -19.28
N GLY A 23 7.98 -9.01 -20.58
CA GLY A 23 7.12 -7.98 -21.20
C GLY A 23 5.64 -8.32 -21.10
N VAL A 24 5.26 -9.56 -21.40
CA VAL A 24 3.88 -10.06 -21.25
C VAL A 24 3.44 -9.99 -19.79
N TRP A 25 4.27 -10.46 -18.86
CA TRP A 25 3.95 -10.40 -17.44
C TRP A 25 3.74 -8.97 -16.94
N GLN A 26 4.59 -8.02 -17.33
CA GLN A 26 4.40 -6.60 -16.97
C GLN A 26 3.12 -6.01 -17.56
N THR A 27 2.75 -6.41 -18.78
CA THR A 27 1.49 -6.00 -19.41
C THR A 27 0.27 -6.53 -18.64
N ASN A 28 0.31 -7.79 -18.19
CA ASN A 28 -0.76 -8.35 -17.35
C ASN A 28 -0.84 -7.61 -16.00
N ARG A 29 0.31 -7.26 -15.40
CA ARG A 29 0.36 -6.49 -14.15
C ARG A 29 -0.19 -5.07 -14.33
N TYR A 30 -0.01 -4.46 -15.49
CA TYR A 30 -0.64 -3.18 -15.83
C TYR A 30 -2.17 -3.26 -15.76
N PHE A 31 -2.78 -4.19 -16.49
CA PHE A 31 -4.24 -4.34 -16.52
C PHE A 31 -4.81 -4.75 -15.16
N TRP A 32 -4.20 -5.73 -14.51
CA TRP A 32 -4.55 -6.09 -13.13
C TRP A 32 -4.53 -4.87 -12.20
N LYS A 33 -3.53 -3.99 -12.34
CA LYS A 33 -3.41 -2.82 -11.48
C LYS A 33 -4.50 -1.78 -11.76
N LEU A 34 -4.90 -1.63 -13.02
CA LEU A 34 -6.05 -0.79 -13.38
C LEU A 34 -7.34 -1.32 -12.73
N ASP A 35 -7.59 -2.62 -12.82
CA ASP A 35 -8.78 -3.24 -12.23
C ASP A 35 -8.82 -3.04 -10.71
N VAL A 36 -7.68 -3.21 -10.03
CA VAL A 36 -7.57 -2.96 -8.58
C VAL A 36 -7.88 -1.50 -8.24
N ILE A 37 -7.36 -0.54 -9.01
CA ILE A 37 -7.62 0.89 -8.81
C ILE A 37 -9.10 1.18 -9.04
N GLU A 38 -9.69 0.64 -10.10
CA GLU A 38 -11.10 0.88 -10.44
C GLU A 38 -12.04 0.29 -9.37
N GLN A 39 -11.80 -0.95 -8.94
CA GLN A 39 -12.60 -1.58 -7.87
C GLN A 39 -12.49 -0.80 -6.56
N ARG A 40 -11.28 -0.40 -6.17
CA ARG A 40 -11.07 0.40 -4.96
C ARG A 40 -11.75 1.77 -5.08
N LYS A 41 -11.67 2.42 -6.25
CA LYS A 41 -12.35 3.69 -6.49
C LYS A 41 -13.86 3.55 -6.32
N LYS A 42 -14.47 2.51 -6.91
CA LYS A 42 -15.90 2.23 -6.76
C LYS A 42 -16.30 2.14 -5.28
N ARG A 43 -15.53 1.42 -4.47
CA ARG A 43 -15.78 1.28 -3.02
C ARG A 43 -15.61 2.59 -2.25
N LEU A 44 -14.60 3.39 -2.59
CA LEU A 44 -14.36 4.69 -1.96
C LEU A 44 -15.46 5.73 -2.27
N ASP A 45 -16.06 5.62 -3.47
CA ASP A 45 -17.14 6.49 -3.94
C ASP A 45 -18.53 6.03 -3.42
N GLU A 46 -18.61 4.91 -2.71
CA GLU A 46 -19.86 4.46 -2.09
C GLU A 46 -20.32 5.41 -0.98
N PRO A 47 -21.64 5.52 -0.77
CA PRO A 47 -22.18 6.35 0.31
C PRO A 47 -21.68 5.86 1.67
N VAL A 48 -21.39 6.84 2.55
CA VAL A 48 -20.98 6.57 3.93
C VAL A 48 -22.09 5.82 4.66
N VAL A 49 -21.78 4.65 5.21
CA VAL A 49 -22.73 3.87 6.03
C VAL A 49 -22.22 3.70 7.45
N THR A 50 -23.13 3.56 8.41
CA THR A 50 -22.75 3.27 9.79
C THR A 50 -22.08 1.89 9.86
N LEU A 51 -20.94 1.79 10.55
CA LEU A 51 -20.29 0.51 10.81
C LEU A 51 -21.31 -0.43 11.49
N PRO A 52 -21.58 -1.63 10.97
CA PRO A 52 -22.49 -2.57 11.61
C PRO A 52 -22.05 -2.95 13.03
N SER A 53 -22.99 -3.39 13.87
CA SER A 53 -22.69 -3.77 15.26
C SER A 53 -22.02 -5.14 15.38
N ASP A 54 -22.22 -6.00 14.38
CA ASP A 54 -21.85 -7.41 14.31
C ASP A 54 -20.67 -7.69 13.35
N VAL A 55 -19.86 -6.67 13.08
CA VAL A 55 -18.72 -6.80 12.16
C VAL A 55 -17.75 -7.87 12.67
N THR A 56 -17.44 -8.84 11.81
CA THR A 56 -16.43 -9.87 12.05
C THR A 56 -15.29 -9.74 11.04
N ALA A 57 -14.15 -10.38 11.29
CA ALA A 57 -13.05 -10.41 10.33
C ALA A 57 -13.48 -10.92 8.94
N ALA A 58 -14.45 -11.84 8.87
CA ALA A 58 -14.99 -12.37 7.62
C ALA A 58 -15.84 -11.34 6.86
N THR A 59 -16.72 -10.61 7.56
CA THR A 59 -17.57 -9.55 6.96
C THR A 59 -16.73 -8.41 6.37
N VAL A 60 -15.51 -8.23 6.85
CA VAL A 60 -14.61 -7.12 6.49
C VAL A 60 -13.88 -7.38 5.18
N ALA A 61 -13.49 -8.64 4.96
CA ALA A 61 -12.72 -9.04 3.78
C ALA A 61 -13.54 -8.95 2.49
N ASP A 62 -14.84 -9.26 2.53
CA ASP A 62 -15.64 -9.37 1.31
C ASP A 62 -16.32 -8.04 0.91
N ASP A 63 -16.90 -7.29 1.86
CA ASP A 63 -17.82 -6.18 1.51
C ASP A 63 -17.46 -4.79 2.06
N LEU A 64 -16.59 -4.68 3.08
CA LEU A 64 -16.41 -3.41 3.80
C LEU A 64 -15.02 -2.75 3.64
N GLU A 65 -14.01 -3.47 3.14
CA GLU A 65 -12.67 -2.90 2.94
C GLU A 65 -12.71 -1.75 1.91
N PHE A 66 -12.12 -0.60 2.28
CA PHE A 66 -12.14 0.66 1.52
C PHE A 66 -13.52 1.30 1.31
N ARG A 67 -14.57 0.82 1.99
CA ARG A 67 -15.85 1.51 2.02
C ARG A 67 -15.83 2.61 3.11
N PRO A 68 -16.35 3.83 2.84
CA PRO A 68 -16.51 4.86 3.85
C PRO A 68 -17.50 4.44 4.94
N LEU A 69 -17.04 4.42 6.19
CA LEU A 69 -17.86 4.05 7.34
C LEU A 69 -17.91 5.16 8.37
N LYS A 70 -19.10 5.41 8.90
CA LYS A 70 -19.35 6.31 10.02
C LYS A 70 -19.34 5.52 11.33
N LEU A 71 -18.67 6.08 12.34
CA LEU A 71 -18.64 5.56 13.70
C LEU A 71 -18.95 6.68 14.69
N ASP A 72 -19.77 6.36 15.68
CA ASP A 72 -20.12 7.24 16.78
C ASP A 72 -19.63 6.61 18.10
N GLY A 73 -18.91 7.40 18.91
CA GLY A 73 -18.22 6.86 20.09
C GLY A 73 -17.29 7.87 20.75
N ILE A 74 -16.38 7.37 21.58
CA ILE A 74 -15.44 8.17 22.36
C ILE A 74 -14.06 7.53 22.28
N PHE A 75 -13.03 8.34 22.06
CA PHE A 75 -11.65 7.87 22.15
C PHE A 75 -11.27 7.56 23.60
N VAL A 76 -10.78 6.35 23.86
CA VAL A 76 -10.38 5.90 25.20
C VAL A 76 -9.06 6.59 25.58
N PRO A 77 -9.02 7.40 26.65
CA PRO A 77 -7.80 8.06 27.09
C PRO A 77 -6.72 7.05 27.47
N GLY A 78 -5.46 7.39 27.20
CA GLY A 78 -4.31 6.53 27.55
C GLY A 78 -4.13 5.28 26.69
N SER A 79 -5.04 5.00 25.74
CA SER A 79 -4.95 3.86 24.80
C SER A 79 -4.17 4.17 23.52
N THR A 80 -3.36 5.22 23.51
CA THR A 80 -2.66 5.70 22.31
C THR A 80 -1.34 4.97 22.09
N PHE A 81 -1.15 4.43 20.88
CA PHE A 81 0.05 3.72 20.43
C PHE A 81 0.57 4.30 19.11
N TYR A 82 1.86 4.12 18.84
CA TYR A 82 2.56 4.77 17.74
C TYR A 82 3.19 3.74 16.81
N LEU A 83 2.92 3.87 15.51
CA LEU A 83 3.49 3.05 14.45
C LEU A 83 4.56 3.86 13.68
N TYR A 84 5.85 3.59 13.92
CA TYR A 84 6.95 4.32 13.30
C TYR A 84 8.24 3.47 13.19
N PRO A 85 9.16 3.79 12.26
CA PRO A 85 9.12 4.90 11.29
C PRO A 85 8.20 4.65 10.10
N ARG A 86 7.52 5.69 9.62
CA ARG A 86 6.67 5.69 8.42
C ARG A 86 6.93 6.94 7.58
N SER A 87 6.98 6.76 6.27
CA SER A 87 7.07 7.88 5.32
C SER A 87 5.85 8.79 5.42
N PRO A 88 6.00 10.09 5.12
CA PRO A 88 4.87 11.01 5.11
C PRO A 88 3.80 10.56 4.09
N PRO A 89 2.51 10.82 4.38
CA PRO A 89 1.46 10.85 3.39
C PRO A 89 1.79 11.78 2.21
N ILE A 90 1.17 11.56 1.05
CA ILE A 90 1.52 12.29 -0.19
C ILE A 90 0.98 13.73 -0.19
N ASP A 91 -0.13 13.94 0.51
CA ASP A 91 -0.75 15.24 0.82
C ASP A 91 0.01 16.04 1.89
N MET A 92 1.01 15.46 2.54
CA MET A 92 1.81 16.15 3.54
C MET A 92 2.82 17.08 2.88
N GLN A 93 2.44 18.36 2.82
CA GLN A 93 3.39 19.47 2.73
C GLN A 93 3.82 19.81 4.17
N ASP A 94 5.12 19.90 4.41
CA ASP A 94 5.63 20.25 5.74
C ASP A 94 5.04 21.60 6.17
N THR A 95 4.32 21.60 7.29
CA THR A 95 3.82 22.82 7.96
C THR A 95 4.95 23.82 8.28
N LYS A 96 6.22 23.40 8.25
CA LYS A 96 7.43 24.21 8.47
C LYS A 96 8.31 24.38 7.22
N GLY A 97 7.86 23.97 6.03
CA GLY A 97 8.55 24.21 4.75
C GLY A 97 9.86 23.40 4.52
N GLY A 98 10.17 22.43 5.37
CA GLY A 98 11.26 21.48 5.20
C GLY A 98 10.84 20.18 4.52
N ARG A 99 11.80 19.30 4.24
CA ARG A 99 11.53 17.98 3.63
C ARG A 99 11.42 16.94 4.74
N VAL A 100 10.21 16.72 5.27
CA VAL A 100 10.00 15.69 6.28
C VAL A 100 10.19 14.31 5.66
N SER A 101 11.16 13.55 6.15
CA SER A 101 11.52 12.24 5.60
C SER A 101 10.91 11.06 6.36
N SER A 102 10.46 11.27 7.60
CA SER A 102 9.97 10.22 8.48
C SER A 102 9.09 10.77 9.62
N GLY A 103 8.18 9.94 10.08
CA GLY A 103 7.26 10.19 11.17
C GLY A 103 6.53 8.91 11.56
N GLY A 104 5.31 9.02 12.07
CA GLY A 104 4.55 7.86 12.53
C GLY A 104 3.05 8.06 12.49
N TYR A 105 2.33 6.94 12.41
CA TYR A 105 0.88 6.93 12.58
C TYR A 105 0.51 6.74 14.05
N ILE A 106 -0.60 7.37 14.45
CA ILE A 106 -1.12 7.29 15.82
C ILE A 106 -2.37 6.43 15.81
N TYR A 107 -2.37 5.37 16.60
CA TYR A 107 -3.52 4.51 16.80
C TYR A 107 -4.10 4.72 18.20
N GLN A 108 -5.41 4.76 18.30
CA GLN A 108 -6.10 4.89 19.58
C GLN A 108 -7.38 4.05 19.59
N LEU A 109 -7.74 3.51 20.74
CA LEU A 109 -8.98 2.75 20.91
C LEU A 109 -10.18 3.72 20.89
N PHE A 110 -11.20 3.36 20.11
CA PHE A 110 -12.45 4.11 20.00
C PHE A 110 -13.59 3.23 20.48
N GLN A 111 -14.16 3.61 21.62
CA GLN A 111 -15.26 2.92 22.26
C GLN A 111 -16.57 3.37 21.60
N ARG A 112 -17.23 2.45 20.89
CA ARG A 112 -18.51 2.71 20.22
C ARG A 112 -19.65 2.70 21.24
N GLN A 113 -20.74 3.37 20.90
CA GLN A 113 -21.94 3.43 21.76
C GLN A 113 -22.59 2.06 22.03
N ASN A 114 -22.38 1.07 21.14
CA ASN A 114 -22.91 -0.28 21.29
C ASN A 114 -22.05 -1.18 22.21
N GLY A 115 -21.04 -0.64 22.89
CA GLY A 115 -20.17 -1.39 23.80
C GLY A 115 -18.96 -2.05 23.15
N THR A 116 -18.90 -2.14 21.81
CA THR A 116 -17.73 -2.66 21.10
C THR A 116 -16.65 -1.59 20.93
N SER A 117 -15.39 -2.02 20.83
CA SER A 117 -14.26 -1.12 20.54
C SER A 117 -13.63 -1.41 19.17
N VAL A 118 -13.10 -0.36 18.53
CA VAL A 118 -12.31 -0.45 17.31
C VAL A 118 -11.00 0.32 17.48
N MET A 119 -9.94 -0.15 16.83
CA MET A 119 -8.67 0.59 16.77
C MET A 119 -8.72 1.56 15.60
N VAL A 120 -8.47 2.83 15.86
CA VAL A 120 -8.55 3.89 14.86
C VAL A 120 -7.16 4.48 14.63
N ASN A 121 -6.69 4.47 13.38
CA ASN A 121 -5.59 5.32 12.96
C ASN A 121 -6.09 6.76 12.87
N ARG A 122 -5.58 7.64 13.74
CA ARG A 122 -5.98 9.05 13.82
C ARG A 122 -5.23 9.94 12.83
N GLY A 123 -4.25 9.37 12.13
CA GLY A 123 -3.42 10.06 11.15
C GLY A 123 -1.94 10.00 11.49
N TRP A 124 -1.16 10.73 10.71
CA TRP A 124 0.30 10.74 10.73
C TRP A 124 0.86 12.03 11.31
N LEU A 125 1.96 11.95 12.06
CA LEU A 125 2.71 13.10 12.54
C LEU A 125 4.18 13.02 12.12
N PRO A 126 4.84 14.16 11.82
CA PRO A 126 6.29 14.25 11.76
C PRO A 126 6.92 13.72 13.04
N LYS A 127 8.12 13.14 12.95
CA LYS A 127 8.77 12.49 14.10
C LYS A 127 8.79 13.37 15.37
N ALA A 128 9.19 14.64 15.25
CA ALA A 128 9.27 15.55 16.39
C ALA A 128 7.90 15.84 17.02
N ASP A 129 6.87 16.02 16.20
CA ASP A 129 5.51 16.31 16.67
C ASP A 129 4.87 15.05 17.29
N MET A 130 5.18 13.86 16.74
CA MET A 130 4.79 12.57 17.30
C MET A 130 5.44 12.32 18.67
N GLU A 131 6.75 12.59 18.81
CA GLU A 131 7.46 12.48 20.10
C GLU A 131 6.87 13.45 21.13
N ALA A 132 6.61 14.71 20.73
CA ALA A 132 5.94 15.69 21.59
C ALA A 132 4.51 15.24 21.99
N HIS A 133 3.75 14.66 21.05
CA HIS A 133 2.42 14.11 21.32
C HIS A 133 2.47 12.91 22.28
N ARG A 134 3.51 12.07 22.19
CA ARG A 134 3.71 10.93 23.10
C ARG A 134 4.07 11.37 24.51
N ASP A 135 4.92 12.38 24.62
CA ASP A 135 5.44 12.85 25.90
C ASP A 135 4.44 13.80 26.60
N ALA A 136 3.44 14.31 25.89
CA ALA A 136 2.32 15.05 26.45
C ALA A 136 1.44 14.16 27.36
N ALA A 137 0.86 14.78 28.40
CA ALA A 137 -0.12 14.11 29.24
C ALA A 137 -1.31 13.64 28.38
N PRO A 138 -1.89 12.46 28.66
CA PRO A 138 -3.10 12.02 27.98
C PRO A 138 -4.18 13.09 28.09
N SER A 139 -4.84 13.39 26.97
CA SER A 139 -6.02 14.27 27.03
C SER A 139 -7.02 13.69 28.02
N PRO A 140 -7.66 14.54 28.85
CA PRO A 140 -8.69 14.08 29.77
C PRO A 140 -9.80 13.37 29.00
N ALA A 141 -10.50 12.46 29.68
CA ALA A 141 -11.65 11.78 29.11
C ALA A 141 -12.65 12.80 28.57
N SER A 142 -12.83 12.80 27.25
CA SER A 142 -13.93 13.54 26.63
C SER A 142 -15.21 12.78 26.95
N SER A 143 -16.17 13.45 27.59
CA SER A 143 -17.54 12.93 27.72
C SER A 143 -18.36 13.14 26.45
N LYS A 144 -17.80 13.83 25.45
CA LYS A 144 -18.49 14.15 24.20
C LYS A 144 -18.36 12.98 23.23
N VAL A 145 -19.51 12.48 22.77
CA VAL A 145 -19.58 11.55 21.65
C VAL A 145 -19.06 12.27 20.40
N GLU A 146 -18.06 11.68 19.77
CA GLU A 146 -17.50 12.08 18.50
C GLU A 146 -18.04 11.20 17.37
N THR A 147 -18.28 11.83 16.23
CA THR A 147 -18.56 11.16 14.97
C THR A 147 -17.29 11.18 14.14
N ILE A 148 -16.82 10.01 13.71
CA ILE A 148 -15.70 9.89 12.77
C ILE A 148 -16.14 9.17 11.50
N VAL A 149 -15.49 9.52 10.39
CA VAL A 149 -15.57 8.77 9.13
C VAL A 149 -14.20 8.15 8.88
N GLY A 150 -14.18 6.88 8.50
CA GLY A 150 -12.96 6.16 8.19
C GLY A 150 -13.18 5.01 7.23
N LEU A 151 -12.09 4.36 6.84
CA LEU A 151 -12.08 3.19 5.97
C LEU A 151 -11.64 1.97 6.78
N LEU A 152 -12.25 0.81 6.54
CA LEU A 152 -11.70 -0.42 7.08
C LEU A 152 -10.44 -0.80 6.30
N VAL A 153 -9.39 -1.07 7.06
CA VAL A 153 -8.12 -1.56 6.57
C VAL A 153 -7.68 -2.76 7.39
N GLN A 154 -6.89 -3.63 6.78
CA GLN A 154 -6.30 -4.76 7.46
C GLN A 154 -5.00 -4.38 8.16
N GLY A 155 -4.64 -5.15 9.19
CA GLY A 155 -3.32 -5.08 9.81
C GLY A 155 -2.20 -5.55 8.87
N GLU A 156 -0.98 -5.48 9.37
CA GLU A 156 0.19 -6.00 8.67
C GLU A 156 0.58 -7.38 9.21
N GLU A 157 1.05 -8.24 8.32
CA GLU A 157 1.67 -9.50 8.69
C GLU A 157 3.17 -9.32 8.98
N GLU A 158 3.71 -10.19 9.84
CA GLU A 158 5.13 -10.23 10.12
C GLU A 158 5.92 -10.59 8.86
N LYS A 159 6.98 -9.82 8.57
CA LYS A 159 7.91 -10.09 7.47
C LYS A 159 9.26 -10.48 8.05
N THR A 160 10.09 -11.16 7.24
CA THR A 160 11.43 -11.64 7.64
C THR A 160 12.34 -10.59 8.26
N PHE A 161 12.14 -9.31 7.95
CA PHE A 161 12.94 -8.20 8.46
C PHE A 161 12.14 -7.21 9.33
N SER A 162 10.96 -7.62 9.80
CA SER A 162 10.17 -6.83 10.75
C SER A 162 10.86 -6.86 12.12
N PRO A 163 11.24 -5.70 12.70
CA PRO A 163 11.71 -5.66 14.07
C PRO A 163 10.60 -6.08 15.04
N PRO A 164 10.94 -6.60 16.24
CA PRO A 164 9.94 -6.89 17.26
C PRO A 164 9.28 -5.60 17.73
N ASN A 165 7.95 -5.62 17.88
CA ASN A 165 7.20 -4.50 18.46
C ASN A 165 7.55 -4.32 19.95
N GLU A 166 7.36 -3.10 20.46
CA GLU A 166 7.63 -2.74 21.86
C GLU A 166 6.37 -2.18 22.54
N PRO A 167 5.36 -3.03 22.85
CA PRO A 167 4.10 -2.58 23.45
C PRO A 167 4.27 -1.78 24.76
N GLU A 168 5.24 -2.17 25.59
CA GLU A 168 5.57 -1.49 26.86
C GLU A 168 5.99 -0.03 26.65
N LYS A 169 6.56 0.31 25.49
CA LYS A 169 6.95 1.67 25.11
C LYS A 169 5.90 2.36 24.23
N ARG A 170 4.73 1.74 24.07
CA ARG A 170 3.66 2.15 23.15
C ARG A 170 4.12 2.28 21.69
N HIS A 171 5.13 1.51 21.30
CA HIS A 171 5.78 1.61 20.00
C HIS A 171 5.65 0.31 19.22
N PHE A 172 5.12 0.42 18.00
CA PHE A 172 5.03 -0.65 17.03
C PHE A 172 5.86 -0.27 15.79
N PHE A 173 6.59 -1.24 15.25
CA PHE A 173 7.29 -1.11 13.95
C PHE A 173 6.39 -1.54 12.80
N TRP A 174 5.56 -2.57 13.05
CA TRP A 174 4.60 -3.11 12.09
C TRP A 174 3.26 -3.35 12.78
N LEU A 175 2.19 -3.27 11.99
CA LEU A 175 0.82 -3.17 12.49
C LEU A 175 0.22 -4.54 12.82
N ASN A 176 0.76 -5.21 13.84
CA ASN A 176 0.20 -6.43 14.40
C ASN A 176 -1.10 -6.11 15.15
N GLN A 177 -2.24 -6.27 14.49
CA GLN A 177 -3.54 -5.88 15.04
C GLN A 177 -3.87 -6.62 16.36
N PRO A 178 -3.78 -7.96 16.48
CA PRO A 178 -4.06 -8.63 17.76
C PRO A 178 -3.17 -8.15 18.91
N GLN A 179 -1.87 -7.96 18.66
CA GLN A 179 -0.94 -7.47 19.68
C GLN A 179 -1.24 -6.02 20.07
N LEU A 180 -1.61 -5.18 19.11
CA LEU A 180 -2.00 -3.80 19.35
C LEU A 180 -3.28 -3.72 20.21
N ALA A 181 -4.29 -4.51 19.87
CA ALA A 181 -5.54 -4.58 20.63
C ALA A 181 -5.28 -5.00 22.08
N HIS A 182 -4.46 -6.03 22.28
CA HIS A 182 -4.09 -6.49 23.62
C HIS A 182 -3.32 -5.41 24.41
N ALA A 183 -2.37 -4.72 23.76
CA ALA A 183 -1.60 -3.65 24.39
C ALA A 183 -2.46 -2.44 24.78
N MET A 184 -3.55 -2.18 24.05
CA MET A 184 -4.55 -1.16 24.39
C MET A 184 -5.50 -1.60 25.53
N GLY A 185 -5.42 -2.84 25.99
CA GLY A 185 -6.32 -3.40 27.00
C GLY A 185 -7.70 -3.76 26.45
N ALA A 186 -7.86 -3.90 25.13
CA ALA A 186 -9.13 -4.25 24.52
C ALA A 186 -9.41 -5.75 24.67
N THR A 187 -10.43 -6.10 25.46
CA THR A 187 -10.88 -7.50 25.65
C THR A 187 -11.98 -7.89 24.67
N GLU A 188 -12.87 -6.96 24.32
CA GLU A 188 -13.92 -7.11 23.32
C GLU A 188 -13.73 -6.06 22.22
N TYR A 189 -13.05 -6.46 21.14
CA TYR A 189 -12.79 -5.59 19.99
C TYR A 189 -13.22 -6.22 18.69
N VAL A 190 -13.64 -5.37 17.75
CA VAL A 190 -13.86 -5.78 16.36
C VAL A 190 -12.47 -5.97 15.74
N PRO A 191 -12.15 -7.12 15.13
CA PRO A 191 -10.81 -7.43 14.63
C PRO A 191 -10.50 -6.72 13.31
N VAL A 192 -10.60 -5.39 13.32
CA VAL A 192 -10.40 -4.50 12.20
C VAL A 192 -9.71 -3.23 12.66
N LEU A 193 -9.09 -2.55 11.70
CA LEU A 193 -8.56 -1.21 11.88
C LEU A 193 -9.39 -0.24 11.07
N VAL A 194 -9.65 0.93 11.65
CA VAL A 194 -10.32 2.03 10.96
C VAL A 194 -9.28 3.09 10.69
N ASP A 195 -9.06 3.41 9.42
CA ASP A 195 -8.22 4.54 9.03
C ASP A 195 -9.09 5.80 8.93
N GLN A 196 -8.94 6.72 9.89
CA GLN A 196 -9.74 7.94 9.91
C GLN A 196 -9.35 8.82 8.73
N VAL A 197 -10.32 9.12 7.86
CA VAL A 197 -10.06 9.90 6.66
C VAL A 197 -10.12 11.40 6.95
N ALA A 198 -9.40 12.18 6.14
CA ALA A 198 -9.59 13.61 6.10
C ALA A 198 -11.04 13.94 5.65
N PRO A 199 -11.65 15.02 6.16
CA PRO A 199 -12.88 15.55 5.59
C PRO A 199 -12.73 15.80 4.09
N ASP A 200 -13.82 15.66 3.33
CA ASP A 200 -13.83 15.94 1.89
C ASP A 200 -13.89 17.46 1.60
N ASP A 201 -13.96 18.31 2.63
CA ASP A 201 -13.94 19.76 2.53
C ASP A 201 -12.52 20.34 2.64
N ASP A 202 -12.32 21.55 2.11
CA ASP A 202 -11.04 22.27 2.19
C ASP A 202 -10.78 22.85 3.61
N THR A 203 -11.31 22.23 4.66
CA THR A 203 -11.10 22.71 6.02
C THR A 203 -9.64 22.55 6.39
N GLU A 204 -9.02 23.66 6.78
CA GLU A 204 -7.62 23.65 7.19
C GLU A 204 -7.44 22.76 8.42
N ARG A 205 -6.48 21.83 8.34
CA ARG A 205 -6.13 20.95 9.45
C ARG A 205 -5.67 21.78 10.64
N PRO A 206 -6.25 21.62 11.83
CA PRO A 206 -5.78 22.33 13.02
C PRO A 206 -4.29 22.09 13.28
N ALA A 207 -3.60 23.13 13.75
CA ALA A 207 -2.19 23.04 14.09
C ALA A 207 -1.96 21.99 15.19
N GLY A 208 -1.00 21.09 14.98
CA GLY A 208 -0.67 20.02 15.92
C GLY A 208 -1.57 18.77 15.85
N GLU A 209 -2.64 18.77 15.04
CA GLU A 209 -3.42 17.56 14.82
C GLU A 209 -2.76 16.61 13.80
N PRO A 210 -2.88 15.28 13.98
CA PRO A 210 -2.36 14.32 13.02
C PRO A 210 -2.94 14.51 11.62
N CYS A 211 -2.10 14.37 10.60
CA CYS A 211 -2.51 14.43 9.20
C CYS A 211 -3.25 13.14 8.81
N ARG A 212 -4.55 13.27 8.57
CA ARG A 212 -5.37 12.18 8.06
C ARG A 212 -5.21 12.08 6.55
N LYS A 213 -5.26 10.86 6.03
CA LYS A 213 -5.15 10.62 4.60
C LYS A 213 -6.49 10.94 3.92
N ALA A 214 -6.44 11.68 2.81
CA ALA A 214 -7.62 11.88 1.97
C ALA A 214 -8.00 10.59 1.19
N LYS A 215 -9.28 10.37 0.89
CA LYS A 215 -9.77 9.11 0.26
C LYS A 215 -9.06 8.79 -1.06
N GLN A 216 -8.79 9.79 -1.89
CA GLN A 216 -8.08 9.66 -3.16
C GLN A 216 -6.66 9.08 -2.99
N ASN A 217 -6.01 9.32 -1.86
CA ASN A 217 -4.65 8.84 -1.58
C ASN A 217 -4.59 7.34 -1.25
N TYR A 218 -5.74 6.64 -1.21
CA TYR A 218 -5.80 5.17 -1.15
C TYR A 218 -5.77 4.53 -2.55
N LEU A 219 -5.92 5.33 -3.61
CA LEU A 219 -5.75 4.88 -5.01
C LEU A 219 -4.29 4.95 -5.47
N GLU A 220 -3.43 5.61 -4.69
CA GLU A 220 -2.04 5.77 -5.01
C GLU A 220 -1.22 4.56 -4.60
N PHE A 221 -0.41 4.07 -5.53
CA PHE A 221 0.46 2.93 -5.32
C PHE A 221 1.88 3.26 -5.74
N TYR A 222 2.86 2.79 -4.97
CA TYR A 222 4.26 2.94 -5.36
C TYR A 222 4.54 2.34 -6.75
N MET A 223 4.00 1.14 -7.02
CA MET A 223 4.05 0.54 -8.36
C MET A 223 2.78 0.91 -9.13
N THR A 224 2.87 1.99 -9.90
CA THR A 224 1.75 2.50 -10.71
C THR A 224 1.56 1.68 -11.99
N PRO A 225 0.38 1.75 -12.62
CA PRO A 225 0.19 1.19 -13.97
C PRO A 225 1.25 1.68 -14.94
N TRP A 226 1.56 2.98 -14.93
CA TRP A 226 2.57 3.54 -15.84
C TRP A 226 3.98 2.96 -15.66
N LYS A 227 4.39 2.64 -14.42
CA LYS A 227 5.65 1.92 -14.18
C LYS A 227 5.65 0.54 -14.82
N HIS A 228 4.55 -0.20 -14.71
CA HIS A 228 4.39 -1.50 -15.39
C HIS A 228 4.44 -1.36 -16.92
N ALA A 229 3.76 -0.37 -17.50
CA ALA A 229 3.80 -0.09 -18.93
C ALA A 229 5.22 0.27 -19.41
N THR A 230 5.93 1.10 -18.65
CA THR A 230 7.33 1.47 -18.94
C THR A 230 8.23 0.24 -18.91
N TYR A 231 8.12 -0.61 -17.89
CA TYR A 231 8.89 -1.86 -17.83
C TYR A 231 8.54 -2.82 -18.96
N ALA A 232 7.25 -2.95 -19.32
CA ALA A 232 6.85 -3.77 -20.48
C ALA A 232 7.54 -3.29 -21.76
N GLY A 233 7.59 -1.97 -22.00
CA GLY A 233 8.31 -1.37 -23.12
C GLY A 233 9.80 -1.69 -23.12
N ILE A 234 10.47 -1.60 -21.96
CA ILE A 234 11.89 -1.98 -21.82
C ILE A 234 12.09 -3.45 -22.18
N TRP A 235 11.28 -4.36 -21.62
CA TRP A 235 11.42 -5.80 -21.85
C TRP A 235 11.17 -6.20 -23.30
N PHE A 236 10.15 -5.64 -23.94
CA PHE A 236 9.89 -5.90 -25.36
C PHE A 236 10.97 -5.30 -26.26
N THR A 237 11.52 -4.13 -25.92
CA THR A 237 12.65 -3.54 -26.65
C THR A 237 13.87 -4.45 -26.58
N LEU A 238 14.20 -4.98 -25.40
CA LEU A 238 15.30 -5.95 -25.24
C LEU A 238 15.05 -7.23 -26.05
N ALA A 239 13.82 -7.74 -26.07
CA ALA A 239 13.45 -8.91 -26.85
C ALA A 239 13.61 -8.67 -28.37
N ILE A 240 13.20 -7.50 -28.87
CA ILE A 240 13.34 -7.10 -30.28
C ILE A 240 14.82 -6.98 -30.67
N LEU A 241 15.61 -6.27 -29.87
CA LEU A 241 17.06 -6.11 -30.11
C LEU A 241 17.78 -7.46 -30.06
N GLY A 242 17.47 -8.29 -29.06
CA GLY A 242 18.01 -9.64 -28.94
C GLY A 242 17.63 -10.52 -30.13
N THR A 243 16.39 -10.44 -30.61
CA THR A 243 15.95 -11.13 -31.83
C THR A 243 16.76 -10.67 -33.04
N GLY A 244 16.95 -9.36 -33.20
CA GLY A 244 17.79 -8.79 -34.26
C GLY A 244 19.23 -9.31 -34.21
N MET A 245 19.82 -9.41 -33.01
CA MET A 245 21.16 -9.99 -32.82
C MET A 245 21.18 -11.47 -33.20
N VAL A 246 20.21 -12.27 -32.75
CA VAL A 246 20.13 -13.70 -33.09
C VAL A 246 20.06 -13.88 -34.60
N VAL A 247 19.20 -13.11 -35.26
CA VAL A 247 18.99 -13.16 -36.70
C VAL A 247 20.24 -12.73 -37.46
N THR A 248 20.87 -11.61 -37.10
CA THR A 248 22.06 -11.09 -37.81
C THR A 248 23.31 -11.94 -37.57
N ARG A 249 23.51 -12.46 -36.36
CA ARG A 249 24.76 -13.13 -35.94
C ARG A 249 24.80 -14.62 -36.24
N PHE A 250 23.65 -15.30 -36.26
CA PHE A 250 23.54 -16.75 -36.42
C PHE A 250 22.81 -17.19 -37.71
N ARG A 251 22.53 -16.25 -38.63
CA ARG A 251 22.00 -16.56 -39.96
C ARG A 251 22.92 -17.58 -40.69
N PRO A 252 22.37 -18.66 -41.29
CA PRO A 252 23.15 -19.54 -42.14
C PRO A 252 23.61 -18.79 -43.39
N ALA A 253 24.84 -19.03 -43.85
CA ALA A 253 25.34 -18.46 -45.09
C ALA A 253 24.44 -18.89 -46.27
N VAL A 254 23.99 -17.92 -47.08
CA VAL A 254 23.25 -18.20 -48.31
C VAL A 254 24.19 -18.93 -49.26
N THR A 255 23.96 -20.22 -49.49
CA THR A 255 24.67 -20.99 -50.52
C THR A 255 24.25 -20.47 -51.89
N ARG A 256 25.10 -19.65 -52.51
CA ARG A 256 24.92 -19.24 -53.91
C ARG A 256 25.07 -20.50 -54.77
N ARG A 257 23.95 -21.04 -55.29
CA ARG A 257 23.97 -22.15 -56.26
C ARG A 257 24.72 -21.67 -57.51
N VAL A 258 25.97 -22.10 -57.67
CA VAL A 258 26.70 -21.92 -58.93
C VAL A 258 26.08 -22.92 -59.92
N LYS A 259 25.49 -22.41 -61.02
CA LYS A 259 25.02 -23.28 -62.11
C LYS A 259 26.24 -23.99 -62.73
N PRO A 260 26.21 -25.31 -62.94
CA PRO A 260 27.29 -26.00 -63.63
C PRO A 260 27.38 -25.47 -65.07
N VAL A 261 28.57 -25.06 -65.48
CA VAL A 261 28.89 -24.78 -66.88
C VAL A 261 29.09 -26.13 -67.56
N HIS A 262 28.15 -26.55 -68.39
CA HIS A 262 28.35 -27.68 -69.29
C HIS A 262 29.31 -27.24 -70.41
N ARG A 263 30.46 -27.93 -70.51
CA ARG A 263 31.33 -27.93 -71.68
C ARG A 263 31.03 -29.16 -72.52
#